data_AF-A0A9D3UW92-F1
#
_entry.id   AF-A0A9D3UW92-F1
#
_cell.length_a   1.000
_cell.length_b   1.000
_cell.length_c   1.000
_cell.angle_alpha   90.00
_cell.angle_beta   90.00
_cell.angle_gamma   90.00
#
_symmetry.space_group_name_H-M   'P 1'
#
loop_
_entity.id
_entity.type
_entity.pdbx_description
1 polymer ?
#
loop_
_entity_poly.entity_id
_entity_poly.type
_entity_poly.pdbx_seq_one_letter_code
_entity_poly.pdbx_strand_id
1 'polypeptide(L)'
;MADCRGFWKIILEWWEVKWRPFVDFADFFSFCNNVSYKGVVKSLWLISVSAACWSVWLARNELVFDRRWPKMSSLVFLSKIRALMWIKPVYDELKVNEKFEGVVRAVFSGPSAATESSATEVGAVCLALEVFQEMGWMGSCSLTIEVGSSEVFCWIENKGSRPWSLVSFFKGIESRVSSIGNVYFSKVDKQGNVMAFALAAAGIKRQSMFKAWW
;
A
#
# COMPACT_ATOMS: atom_id res chain seq x y z
N MET A 1 -12.12 7.37 -27.61
CA MET A 1 -10.72 7.61 -27.18
C MET A 1 -10.77 7.84 -25.68
N ALA A 2 -10.25 6.93 -24.85
CA ALA A 2 -10.26 7.18 -23.41
C ALA A 2 -9.50 8.48 -23.12
N ASP A 3 -10.08 9.32 -22.28
CA ASP A 3 -9.57 10.66 -22.03
C ASP A 3 -8.21 10.57 -21.32
N CYS A 4 -7.13 10.70 -22.10
CA CYS A 4 -5.76 10.75 -21.57
C CYS A 4 -5.63 11.83 -20.49
N ARG A 5 -6.46 12.88 -20.52
CA ARG A 5 -6.50 13.91 -19.48
C ARG A 5 -6.97 13.35 -18.14
N GLY A 6 -8.10 12.64 -18.11
CA GLY A 6 -8.60 11.97 -16.90
C GLY A 6 -7.59 10.97 -16.32
N PHE A 7 -6.93 10.19 -17.17
CA PHE A 7 -5.86 9.27 -16.72
C PHE A 7 -4.73 10.01 -16.01
N TRP A 8 -4.12 10.98 -16.69
CA TRP A 8 -2.98 11.71 -16.16
C TRP A 8 -3.35 12.54 -14.94
N LYS A 9 -4.54 13.13 -14.91
CA LYS A 9 -5.04 13.82 -13.73
C LYS A 9 -5.02 12.91 -12.49
N ILE A 10 -5.52 11.69 -12.59
CA ILE A 10 -5.53 10.73 -11.47
C ILE A 10 -4.11 10.31 -11.06
N ILE A 11 -3.18 10.14 -12.02
CA ILE A 11 -1.79 9.79 -11.73
C ILE A 11 -1.04 10.95 -11.06
N LEU A 12 -1.24 12.19 -11.50
CA LEU A 12 -0.60 13.38 -10.90
C LEU A 12 -1.18 13.68 -9.52
N GLU A 13 -2.51 13.59 -9.35
CA GLU A 13 -3.19 13.78 -8.06
C GLU A 13 -2.79 12.72 -7.02
N TRP A 14 -2.38 11.52 -7.45
CA TRP A 14 -1.81 10.51 -6.56
C TRP A 14 -0.55 11.01 -5.84
N TRP A 15 0.17 11.96 -6.43
CA TRP A 15 1.34 12.60 -5.86
C TRP A 15 1.06 14.03 -5.37
N GLU A 16 -0.20 14.45 -5.27
CA GLU A 16 -0.56 15.84 -4.92
C GLU A 16 -0.07 16.88 -5.95
N VAL A 17 0.28 16.43 -7.16
CA VAL A 17 0.69 17.31 -8.26
C VAL A 17 -0.56 17.74 -9.02
N LYS A 18 -0.77 19.05 -9.14
CA LYS A 18 -1.89 19.60 -9.91
C LYS A 18 -1.71 19.32 -11.39
N TRP A 19 -2.75 18.77 -12.02
CA TRP A 19 -2.78 18.61 -13.47
C TRP A 19 -2.84 19.97 -14.17
N ARG A 20 -2.12 20.08 -15.29
CA ARG A 20 -2.23 21.18 -16.25
C ARG A 20 -2.28 20.61 -17.68
N PRO A 21 -2.84 21.35 -18.65
CA PRO A 21 -2.66 21.00 -20.06
C PRO A 21 -1.17 21.07 -20.44
N PHE A 22 -0.75 20.16 -21.32
CA PHE A 22 0.60 20.09 -21.88
C PHE A 22 0.52 20.31 -23.38
N VAL A 23 1.48 21.07 -23.91
CA VAL A 23 1.54 21.36 -25.35
C VAL A 23 1.93 20.12 -26.15
N ASP A 24 2.91 19.38 -25.64
CA ASP A 24 3.41 18.14 -26.22
C ASP A 24 4.02 17.23 -25.15
N PHE A 25 4.62 16.12 -25.58
CA PHE A 25 5.28 15.18 -24.67
C PHE A 25 6.58 15.76 -24.05
N ALA A 26 7.26 16.68 -24.74
CA ALA A 26 8.47 17.31 -24.22
C ALA A 26 8.15 18.29 -23.08
N ASP A 27 7.07 19.08 -23.21
CA ASP A 27 6.51 19.93 -22.14
C ASP A 27 6.09 19.08 -20.94
N PHE A 28 5.43 17.94 -21.18
CA PHE A 28 5.08 16.99 -20.12
C PHE A 28 6.31 16.43 -19.39
N PHE A 29 7.32 15.97 -20.13
CA PHE A 29 8.53 15.40 -19.53
C PHE A 29 9.33 16.47 -18.75
N SER A 30 9.47 17.66 -19.32
CA SER A 30 10.08 18.81 -18.65
C SER A 30 9.35 19.15 -17.35
N PHE A 31 8.02 19.18 -17.37
CA PHE A 31 7.22 19.37 -16.16
C PHE A 31 7.51 18.31 -15.09
N CYS A 32 7.44 17.03 -15.44
CA CYS A 32 7.71 15.94 -14.49
C CYS A 32 9.13 16.04 -13.89
N ASN A 33 10.11 16.43 -14.69
CA ASN A 33 11.49 16.60 -14.24
C ASN A 33 11.68 17.85 -13.36
N ASN A 34 10.83 18.87 -13.47
CA ASN A 34 10.92 20.11 -12.69
C ASN A 34 10.02 20.14 -11.44
N VAL A 35 9.20 19.11 -11.18
CA VAL A 35 8.46 19.00 -9.91
C VAL A 35 9.44 19.01 -8.73
N SER A 36 9.13 19.80 -7.68
CA SER A 36 10.00 20.15 -6.55
C SER A 36 10.31 19.02 -5.55
N TYR A 37 10.26 17.77 -5.98
CA TYR A 37 10.74 16.63 -5.18
C TYR A 37 12.26 16.53 -5.23
N LYS A 38 12.85 16.01 -4.15
CA LYS A 38 14.30 15.77 -4.03
C LYS A 38 14.57 14.34 -3.55
N GLY A 39 15.80 13.88 -3.78
CA GLY A 39 16.27 12.58 -3.29
C GLY A 39 15.37 11.41 -3.73
N VAL A 40 15.15 10.47 -2.82
CA VAL A 40 14.35 9.26 -3.06
C VAL A 40 12.94 9.59 -3.55
N VAL A 41 12.31 10.63 -3.02
CA VAL A 41 10.95 11.04 -3.43
C VAL A 41 10.90 11.43 -4.91
N LYS A 42 11.96 12.08 -5.43
CA LYS A 42 12.07 12.42 -6.86
C LYS A 42 12.18 11.15 -7.72
N SER A 43 12.94 10.17 -7.28
CA SER A 43 13.08 8.88 -7.97
C SER A 43 11.75 8.12 -8.01
N LEU A 44 11.06 7.99 -6.87
CA LEU A 44 9.76 7.31 -6.79
C LEU A 44 8.69 7.97 -7.67
N TRP A 45 8.71 9.30 -7.72
CA TRP A 45 7.89 10.09 -8.63
C TRP A 45 8.16 9.74 -10.10
N LEU A 46 9.43 9.78 -10.52
CA LEU A 46 9.82 9.49 -11.90
C LEU A 46 9.52 8.03 -12.29
N ILE A 47 9.68 7.08 -11.38
CA ILE A 47 9.29 5.68 -11.58
C ILE A 47 7.77 5.58 -11.81
N SER A 48 6.98 6.29 -11.01
CA SER A 48 5.52 6.30 -11.14
C SER A 48 5.07 6.88 -12.48
N VAL A 49 5.68 7.99 -12.91
CA VAL A 49 5.44 8.59 -14.22
C VAL A 49 5.81 7.62 -15.34
N SER A 50 6.97 6.96 -15.23
CA SER A 50 7.45 5.99 -16.23
C SER A 50 6.55 4.77 -16.33
N ALA A 51 6.09 4.23 -15.19
CA ALA A 51 5.15 3.12 -15.15
C ALA A 51 3.79 3.49 -15.75
N ALA A 52 3.32 4.73 -15.54
CA ALA A 52 2.10 5.24 -16.17
C ALA A 52 2.27 5.36 -17.70
N CYS A 53 3.37 5.92 -18.18
CA CYS A 53 3.71 5.97 -19.61
C CYS A 53 3.71 4.56 -20.24
N TRP A 54 4.37 3.60 -19.58
CA TRP A 54 4.44 2.21 -20.05
C TRP A 54 3.06 1.56 -20.12
N SER A 55 2.21 1.80 -19.12
CA SER A 55 0.85 1.26 -19.07
C SER A 55 -0.02 1.79 -20.20
N VAL A 56 0.09 3.09 -20.52
CA VAL A 56 -0.60 3.71 -21.65
C VAL A 56 -0.09 3.15 -22.97
N TRP A 57 1.22 2.92 -23.10
CA TRP A 57 1.80 2.31 -24.29
C TRP A 57 1.28 0.87 -24.51
N LEU A 58 1.23 0.04 -23.46
CA LEU A 58 0.65 -1.30 -23.53
C LEU A 58 -0.83 -1.26 -23.93
N ALA A 59 -1.63 -0.38 -23.31
CA ALA A 59 -3.04 -0.22 -23.65
C ALA A 59 -3.24 0.22 -25.11
N ARG A 60 -2.35 1.07 -25.63
CA ARG A 60 -2.34 1.43 -27.06
C ARG A 60 -2.03 0.23 -27.93
N ASN A 61 -1.07 -0.62 -27.56
CA ASN A 61 -0.75 -1.81 -28.34
C ASN A 61 -1.90 -2.82 -28.35
N GLU A 62 -2.52 -3.10 -27.20
CA GLU A 62 -3.73 -3.95 -27.14
C GLU A 62 -4.87 -3.41 -28.01
N LEU A 63 -5.00 -2.09 -28.13
CA LEU A 63 -5.97 -1.50 -29.06
C LEU A 63 -5.60 -1.76 -30.52
N VAL A 64 -4.32 -1.59 -30.87
CA VAL A 64 -3.84 -1.76 -32.25
C VAL A 64 -3.93 -3.22 -32.69
N PHE A 65 -3.58 -4.16 -31.82
CA PHE A 65 -3.49 -5.58 -32.16
C PHE A 65 -4.78 -6.36 -31.85
N ASP A 66 -5.39 -6.13 -30.69
CA ASP A 66 -6.54 -6.91 -30.21
C ASP A 66 -7.88 -6.15 -30.28
N ARG A 67 -7.87 -4.89 -30.75
CA ARG A 67 -9.03 -3.97 -30.79
C ARG A 67 -9.72 -3.81 -29.43
N ARG A 68 -8.99 -4.05 -28.33
CA ARG A 68 -9.48 -3.94 -26.97
C ARG A 68 -8.87 -2.72 -26.31
N TRP A 69 -9.70 -1.91 -25.67
CA TRP A 69 -9.23 -0.81 -24.83
C TRP A 69 -9.54 -1.11 -23.37
N PRO A 70 -8.55 -1.09 -22.47
CA PRO A 70 -8.78 -1.32 -21.05
C PRO A 70 -9.61 -0.18 -20.43
N LYS A 71 -10.49 -0.52 -19.47
CA LYS A 71 -11.25 0.48 -18.71
C LYS A 71 -10.28 1.44 -18.00
N MET A 72 -10.65 2.72 -17.88
CA MET A 72 -9.82 3.75 -17.23
C MET A 72 -9.37 3.34 -15.82
N SER A 73 -10.29 2.81 -15.02
CA SER A 73 -10.01 2.32 -13.67
C SER A 73 -8.97 1.19 -13.67
N SER A 74 -9.08 0.25 -14.61
CA SER A 74 -8.11 -0.83 -14.81
C SER A 74 -6.74 -0.29 -15.24
N LEU A 75 -6.70 0.69 -16.14
CA LEU A 75 -5.45 1.30 -16.60
C LEU A 75 -4.73 2.05 -15.48
N VAL A 76 -5.46 2.85 -14.69
CA VAL A 76 -4.92 3.51 -13.50
C VAL A 76 -4.40 2.48 -12.51
N PHE A 77 -5.19 1.44 -12.23
CA PHE A 77 -4.81 0.37 -11.31
C PHE A 77 -3.51 -0.32 -11.73
N LEU A 78 -3.43 -0.76 -13.00
CA LEU A 78 -2.24 -1.40 -13.56
C LEU A 78 -1.02 -0.48 -13.51
N SER A 79 -1.21 0.82 -13.75
CA SER A 79 -0.14 1.82 -13.67
C SER A 79 0.42 1.93 -12.26
N LYS A 80 -0.45 1.99 -11.24
CA LYS A 80 -0.05 2.06 -9.83
C LYS A 80 0.64 0.78 -9.37
N ILE A 81 0.11 -0.39 -9.71
CA ILE A 81 0.73 -1.67 -9.37
C ILE A 81 2.11 -1.79 -10.03
N ARG A 82 2.23 -1.43 -11.31
CA ARG A 82 3.51 -1.42 -12.02
C ARG A 82 4.51 -0.46 -11.40
N ALA A 83 4.07 0.75 -11.02
CA ALA A 83 4.90 1.70 -10.29
C ALA A 83 5.44 1.08 -9.00
N LEU A 84 4.57 0.47 -8.19
CA LEU A 84 4.98 -0.20 -6.94
C LEU A 84 5.95 -1.39 -7.20
N MET A 85 5.70 -2.16 -8.26
CA MET A 85 6.59 -3.25 -8.67
C MET A 85 7.97 -2.75 -9.11
N TRP A 86 8.03 -1.61 -9.82
CA TRP A 86 9.28 -1.01 -10.30
C TRP A 86 10.02 -0.24 -9.20
N ILE A 87 9.29 0.29 -8.23
CA ILE A 87 9.86 0.89 -7.03
C ILE A 87 10.65 -0.16 -6.25
N LYS A 88 10.19 -1.41 -6.15
CA LYS A 88 10.84 -2.47 -5.36
C LYS A 88 12.34 -2.67 -5.69
N PRO A 89 12.76 -2.97 -6.94
CA PRO A 89 14.17 -3.14 -7.26
C PRO A 89 14.98 -1.84 -7.14
N VAL A 90 14.42 -0.68 -7.50
CA VAL A 90 15.10 0.62 -7.37
C VAL A 90 15.24 1.03 -5.90
N TYR A 91 14.27 0.68 -5.07
CA TYR A 91 14.32 0.88 -3.63
C TYR A 91 15.36 -0.03 -2.98
N ASP A 92 15.54 -1.26 -3.47
CA ASP A 92 16.61 -2.15 -3.02
C ASP A 92 18.02 -1.64 -3.43
N GLU A 93 18.16 -0.95 -4.57
CA GLU A 93 19.39 -0.22 -4.94
C GLU A 93 19.60 1.07 -4.12
N LEU A 94 18.53 1.83 -3.85
CA LEU A 94 18.58 3.04 -3.01
C LEU A 94 18.81 2.73 -1.52
N LYS A 95 18.38 1.55 -1.05
CA LYS A 95 18.63 0.99 0.29
C LYS A 95 20.11 0.75 0.58
N VAL A 96 20.97 0.65 -0.43
CA VAL A 96 22.44 0.63 -0.21
C VAL A 96 22.88 1.90 0.52
N ASN A 97 22.10 2.99 0.46
CA ASN A 97 22.37 4.25 1.14
C ASN A 97 21.45 4.59 2.34
N GLU A 98 20.24 4.01 2.49
CA GLU A 98 19.37 4.27 3.65
C GLU A 98 18.69 2.98 4.16
N LYS A 99 19.01 2.60 5.41
CA LYS A 99 18.63 1.32 6.06
C LYS A 99 17.12 1.14 6.26
N PHE A 100 16.50 0.29 5.44
CA PHE A 100 15.34 -0.52 5.83
C PHE A 100 15.69 -2.00 5.60
N GLU A 101 16.15 -2.68 6.64
CA GLU A 101 16.74 -4.04 6.62
C GLU A 101 15.70 -5.17 6.45
N GLY A 102 14.62 -4.96 5.69
CA GLY A 102 13.51 -5.92 5.55
C GLY A 102 13.03 -6.16 4.12
N VAL A 103 12.60 -7.41 3.85
CA VAL A 103 11.90 -7.82 2.63
C VAL A 103 10.39 -7.82 2.94
N VAL A 104 9.62 -7.00 2.22
CA VAL A 104 8.15 -7.10 2.28
C VAL A 104 7.77 -8.48 1.74
N ARG A 105 6.82 -9.16 2.37
CA ARG A 105 6.41 -10.55 2.02
C ARG A 105 4.91 -10.70 1.80
N ALA A 106 4.13 -9.79 2.38
CA ALA A 106 2.71 -9.67 2.11
C ALA A 106 2.26 -8.22 2.26
N VAL A 107 1.17 -7.88 1.58
CA VAL A 107 0.48 -6.59 1.68
C VAL A 107 -1.02 -6.85 1.67
N PHE A 108 -1.73 -6.17 2.56
CA PHE A 108 -3.19 -6.19 2.60
C PHE A 108 -3.74 -4.78 2.83
N SER A 109 -4.96 -4.55 2.38
CA SER A 109 -5.74 -3.35 2.73
C SER A 109 -7.17 -3.50 2.22
N GLY A 110 -8.15 -3.03 2.98
CA GLY A 110 -9.56 -3.15 2.63
C GLY A 110 -10.40 -2.03 3.20
N PRO A 111 -11.70 -2.01 2.86
CA PRO A 111 -12.64 -1.08 3.46
C PRO A 111 -12.74 -1.33 4.97
N SER A 112 -12.87 -0.24 5.73
CA SER A 112 -13.24 -0.30 7.14
C SER A 112 -14.64 0.27 7.30
N ALA A 113 -15.54 -0.51 7.90
CA ALA A 113 -16.84 -0.03 8.36
C ALA A 113 -16.76 0.62 9.74
N ALA A 114 -15.60 0.54 10.41
CA ALA A 114 -15.41 1.12 11.73
C ALA A 114 -15.29 2.64 11.61
N THR A 115 -16.07 3.33 12.44
CA THR A 115 -16.02 4.80 12.58
C THR A 115 -14.77 5.27 13.33
N GLU A 116 -14.15 4.37 14.10
CA GLU A 116 -13.00 4.66 14.95
C GLU A 116 -11.71 4.07 14.38
N SER A 117 -10.63 4.86 14.43
CA SER A 117 -9.30 4.45 13.96
C SER A 117 -8.76 3.25 14.74
N SER A 118 -8.97 3.22 16.05
CA SER A 118 -8.44 2.16 16.92
C SER A 118 -9.09 0.81 16.64
N ALA A 119 -10.40 0.77 16.36
CA ALA A 119 -11.08 -0.46 15.94
C ALA A 119 -10.58 -0.96 14.56
N THR A 120 -10.29 -0.04 13.63
CA THR A 120 -9.70 -0.38 12.32
C THR A 120 -8.32 -0.99 12.48
N GLU A 121 -7.50 -0.45 13.38
CA GLU A 121 -6.14 -0.95 13.65
C GLU A 121 -6.16 -2.31 14.35
N VAL A 122 -7.07 -2.55 15.31
CA VAL A 122 -7.30 -3.89 15.88
C VAL A 122 -7.71 -4.89 14.79
N GLY A 123 -8.58 -4.48 13.86
CA GLY A 123 -8.95 -5.28 12.70
C GLY A 123 -7.75 -5.59 11.79
N ALA A 124 -6.87 -4.62 11.56
CA ALA A 124 -5.66 -4.79 10.78
C ALA A 124 -4.67 -5.78 11.43
N VAL A 125 -4.54 -5.75 12.76
CA VAL A 125 -3.74 -6.75 13.52
C VAL A 125 -4.32 -8.16 13.34
N CYS A 126 -5.63 -8.32 13.45
CA CYS A 126 -6.29 -9.61 13.23
C CYS A 126 -6.04 -10.13 11.80
N LEU A 127 -6.12 -9.23 10.81
CA LEU A 127 -5.88 -9.55 9.40
C LEU A 127 -4.41 -9.89 9.11
N ALA A 128 -3.46 -9.23 9.76
CA ALA A 128 -2.04 -9.55 9.63
C ALA A 128 -1.75 -10.99 10.08
N LEU A 129 -2.34 -11.40 11.21
CA LEU A 129 -2.24 -12.77 11.72
C LEU A 129 -2.88 -13.78 10.75
N GLU A 130 -4.04 -13.44 10.18
CA GLU A 130 -4.72 -14.28 9.20
C GLU A 130 -3.88 -14.47 7.92
N VAL A 131 -3.33 -13.39 7.36
CA VAL A 131 -2.44 -13.46 6.20
C VAL A 131 -1.19 -14.29 6.53
N PHE A 132 -0.63 -14.16 7.74
CA PHE A 132 0.50 -14.98 8.17
C PHE A 132 0.18 -16.47 8.20
N GLN A 133 -1.02 -16.85 8.66
CA GLN A 133 -1.47 -18.24 8.62
C GLN A 133 -1.72 -18.73 7.19
N GLU A 134 -2.36 -17.91 6.35
CA GLU A 134 -2.64 -18.22 4.94
C GLU A 134 -1.36 -18.43 4.12
N MET A 135 -0.27 -17.75 4.48
CA MET A 135 1.06 -17.96 3.89
C MET A 135 1.72 -19.30 4.28
N GLY A 136 1.17 -20.03 5.26
CA GLY A 136 1.71 -21.30 5.72
C GLY A 136 2.98 -21.19 6.56
N TRP A 137 3.21 -20.04 7.21
CA TRP A 137 4.46 -19.76 7.96
C TRP A 137 4.40 -20.14 9.44
N MET A 138 3.32 -20.78 9.86
CA MET A 138 3.15 -21.26 11.23
C MET A 138 4.31 -22.18 11.62
N GLY A 139 4.94 -21.91 12.76
CA GLY A 139 6.08 -22.67 13.29
C GLY A 139 7.39 -22.52 12.50
N SER A 140 7.40 -21.82 11.37
CA SER A 140 8.60 -21.66 10.53
C SER A 140 9.43 -20.42 10.89
N CYS A 141 8.80 -19.39 11.45
CA CYS A 141 9.46 -18.16 11.89
C CYS A 141 8.68 -17.48 13.02
N SER A 142 9.35 -16.58 13.73
CA SER A 142 8.70 -15.64 14.66
C SER A 142 8.07 -14.47 13.91
N LEU A 143 6.92 -14.00 14.38
CA LEU A 143 6.22 -12.83 13.86
C LEU A 143 6.29 -11.69 14.88
N THR A 144 6.75 -10.52 14.45
CA THR A 144 6.63 -9.29 15.25
C THR A 144 5.62 -8.37 14.57
N ILE A 145 4.59 -7.94 15.32
CA ILE A 145 3.59 -7.00 14.84
C ILE A 145 3.88 -5.63 15.45
N GLU A 146 4.24 -4.69 14.58
CA GLU A 146 4.45 -3.29 14.93
C GLU A 146 3.13 -2.51 14.86
N VAL A 147 2.74 -1.92 15.97
CA VAL A 147 1.48 -1.18 16.14
C VAL A 147 1.79 0.31 16.29
N GLY A 148 1.07 1.15 15.54
CA GLY A 148 1.30 2.61 15.53
C GLY A 148 0.50 3.36 16.60
N SER A 149 -0.60 2.78 17.08
CA SER A 149 -1.42 3.35 18.15
C SER A 149 -0.97 2.89 19.54
N SER A 150 -0.70 3.88 20.40
CA SER A 150 -0.42 3.64 21.82
C SER A 150 -1.59 2.98 22.55
N GLU A 151 -2.81 3.33 22.17
CA GLU A 151 -4.04 2.81 22.76
C GLU A 151 -4.22 1.33 22.40
N VAL A 152 -4.10 1.00 21.10
CA VAL A 152 -4.23 -0.37 20.62
C VAL A 152 -3.13 -1.25 21.20
N PHE A 153 -1.89 -0.75 21.26
CA PHE A 153 -0.80 -1.46 21.92
C PHE A 153 -1.10 -1.73 23.40
N CYS A 154 -1.63 -0.75 24.13
CA CYS A 154 -2.05 -0.92 25.53
C CYS A 154 -3.15 -1.98 25.69
N TRP A 155 -4.11 -2.05 24.77
CA TRP A 155 -5.16 -3.08 24.79
C TRP A 155 -4.65 -4.48 24.49
N ILE A 156 -3.62 -4.61 23.65
CA ILE A 156 -2.99 -5.89 23.34
C ILE A 156 -2.28 -6.43 24.58
N GLU A 157 -1.46 -5.59 25.22
CA GLU A 157 -0.68 -5.92 26.43
C GLU A 157 -1.56 -6.13 27.67
N ASN A 158 -2.57 -5.28 27.86
CA ASN A 158 -3.43 -5.29 29.05
C ASN A 158 -4.86 -5.70 28.70
N LYS A 159 -5.24 -6.93 29.06
CA LYS A 159 -6.59 -7.45 28.79
C LYS A 159 -7.70 -6.66 29.48
N GLY A 160 -7.42 -6.05 30.63
CA GLY A 160 -8.41 -5.32 31.43
C GLY A 160 -8.79 -3.95 30.86
N SER A 161 -7.99 -3.38 29.95
CA SER A 161 -8.27 -2.09 29.32
C SER A 161 -9.03 -2.20 28.00
N ARG A 162 -9.36 -3.43 27.57
CA ARG A 162 -9.97 -3.69 26.27
C ARG A 162 -11.42 -3.20 26.20
N PRO A 163 -11.82 -2.48 25.15
CA PRO A 163 -13.21 -2.12 24.95
C PRO A 163 -14.05 -3.35 24.68
N TRP A 164 -15.20 -3.46 25.38
CA TRP A 164 -16.10 -4.61 25.27
C TRP A 164 -16.64 -4.82 23.85
N SER A 165 -16.81 -3.73 23.09
CA SER A 165 -17.26 -3.75 21.68
C SER A 165 -16.32 -4.52 20.75
N LEU A 166 -15.04 -4.66 21.10
CA LEU A 166 -14.03 -5.33 20.29
C LEU A 166 -13.65 -6.73 20.81
N VAL A 167 -14.39 -7.26 21.79
CA VAL A 167 -14.11 -8.58 22.40
C VAL A 167 -14.00 -9.71 21.36
N SER A 168 -14.83 -9.71 20.33
CA SER A 168 -14.79 -10.72 19.27
C SER A 168 -13.48 -10.66 18.47
N PHE A 169 -13.00 -9.46 18.16
CA PHE A 169 -11.71 -9.26 17.49
C PHE A 169 -10.56 -9.73 18.37
N PHE A 170 -10.56 -9.37 19.66
CA PHE A 170 -9.52 -9.81 20.59
C PHE A 170 -9.49 -11.33 20.77
N LYS A 171 -10.65 -12.00 20.85
CA LYS A 171 -10.71 -13.47 20.85
C LYS A 171 -10.11 -14.06 19.57
N GLY A 172 -10.39 -13.45 18.42
CA GLY A 172 -9.82 -13.86 17.13
C GLY A 172 -8.30 -13.71 17.08
N ILE A 173 -7.77 -12.62 17.64
CA ILE A 173 -6.34 -12.37 17.78
C ILE A 173 -5.71 -13.41 18.71
N GLU A 174 -6.27 -13.63 19.91
CA GLU A 174 -5.75 -14.58 20.89
C GLU A 174 -5.69 -16.01 20.36
N SER A 175 -6.74 -16.43 19.63
CA SER A 175 -6.77 -17.75 18.99
C SER A 175 -5.67 -17.90 17.95
N ARG A 176 -5.44 -16.88 17.11
CA ARG A 176 -4.39 -16.91 16.08
C ARG A 176 -2.99 -16.81 16.66
N VAL A 177 -2.78 -15.96 17.65
CA VAL A 177 -1.51 -15.86 18.40
C VAL A 177 -1.16 -17.22 19.01
N SER A 178 -2.14 -17.87 19.66
CA SER A 178 -1.95 -19.21 20.22
C SER A 178 -1.63 -20.26 19.15
N SER A 179 -2.25 -20.17 17.97
CA SER A 179 -1.99 -21.08 16.84
C SER A 179 -0.64 -20.86 16.17
N ILE A 180 -0.14 -19.61 16.11
CA ILE A 180 1.14 -19.27 15.49
C ILE A 180 2.30 -19.52 16.46
N GLY A 181 2.08 -19.31 17.76
CA GLY A 181 3.07 -19.47 18.81
C GLY A 181 3.95 -18.22 18.97
N ASN A 182 5.02 -18.11 18.18
CA ASN A 182 6.07 -17.10 18.35
C ASN A 182 5.65 -15.71 17.81
N VAL A 183 4.60 -15.11 18.38
CA VAL A 183 4.13 -13.77 18.03
C VAL A 183 4.51 -12.77 19.12
N TYR A 184 5.12 -11.66 18.71
CA TYR A 184 5.50 -10.55 19.56
C TYR A 184 4.82 -9.26 19.06
N PHE A 185 4.55 -8.34 19.97
CA PHE A 185 4.02 -7.03 19.65
C PHE A 185 5.02 -5.96 20.05
N SER A 186 5.16 -4.94 19.22
CA SER A 186 5.99 -3.77 19.51
C SER A 186 5.28 -2.50 19.09
N LYS A 187 5.63 -1.38 19.73
CA LYS A 187 5.12 -0.07 19.40
C LYS A 187 6.11 0.65 18.49
N VAL A 188 5.60 1.26 17.42
CA VAL A 188 6.38 2.11 16.53
C VAL A 188 5.80 3.52 16.47
N ASP A 189 6.65 4.50 16.17
CA ASP A 189 6.19 5.86 15.93
C ASP A 189 5.47 5.96 14.56
N LYS A 190 4.81 7.10 14.32
CA LYS A 190 4.10 7.33 13.06
C LYS A 190 5.03 7.30 11.84
N GLN A 191 6.32 7.57 12.02
CA GLN A 191 7.34 7.57 10.96
C GLN A 191 7.67 6.15 10.51
N GLY A 192 7.71 5.18 11.44
CA GLY A 192 7.89 3.76 11.15
C GLY A 192 6.71 3.11 10.43
N ASN A 193 5.50 3.70 10.50
CA ASN A 193 4.26 3.09 10.00
C ASN A 193 3.68 3.77 8.73
N VAL A 194 4.48 4.54 8.00
CA VAL A 194 4.02 5.34 6.85
C VAL A 194 3.36 4.47 5.76
N MET A 195 3.91 3.28 5.50
CA MET A 195 3.36 2.39 4.48
C MET A 195 1.98 1.83 4.87
N ALA A 196 1.79 1.39 6.11
CA ALA A 196 0.50 0.89 6.54
C ALA A 196 -0.55 2.01 6.60
N PHE A 197 -0.15 3.23 6.97
CA PHE A 197 -1.04 4.39 6.93
C PHE A 197 -1.52 4.69 5.50
N ALA A 198 -0.61 4.68 4.52
CA ALA A 198 -0.96 4.86 3.12
C ALA A 198 -1.90 3.74 2.61
N LEU A 199 -1.65 2.49 3.03
CA LEU A 199 -2.50 1.35 2.70
C LEU A 199 -3.89 1.45 3.33
N ALA A 200 -4.00 1.90 4.59
CA ALA A 200 -5.27 2.15 5.25
C ALA A 200 -6.08 3.24 4.52
N ALA A 201 -5.44 4.36 4.18
CA ALA A 201 -6.07 5.44 3.41
C ALA A 201 -6.55 4.98 2.02
N ALA A 202 -5.75 4.14 1.35
CA ALA A 202 -6.16 3.51 0.08
C ALA A 202 -7.31 2.50 0.25
N GLY A 203 -7.38 1.84 1.40
CA GLY A 203 -8.38 0.82 1.73
C GLY A 203 -9.79 1.37 1.85
N ILE A 204 -9.95 2.60 2.36
CA ILE A 204 -11.25 3.28 2.52
C ILE A 204 -12.05 3.31 1.21
N LYS A 205 -11.38 3.44 0.06
CA LYS A 205 -12.02 3.53 -1.26
C LYS A 205 -12.29 2.17 -1.91
N ARG A 206 -11.89 1.05 -1.29
CA ARG A 206 -12.04 -0.29 -1.86
C ARG A 206 -13.43 -0.86 -1.54
N GLN A 207 -13.96 -1.66 -2.47
CA GLN A 207 -15.23 -2.37 -2.25
C GLN A 207 -15.02 -3.72 -1.53
N SER A 208 -13.80 -4.25 -1.54
CA SER A 208 -13.47 -5.56 -0.98
C SER A 208 -12.07 -5.56 -0.37
N MET A 209 -11.81 -6.57 0.46
CA MET A 209 -10.49 -6.80 1.04
C MET A 209 -9.48 -7.20 -0.04
N PHE A 210 -8.32 -6.55 -0.05
CA PHE A 210 -7.19 -6.95 -0.88
C PHE A 210 -6.13 -7.60 0.01
N LYS A 211 -5.60 -8.75 -0.42
CA LYS A 211 -4.47 -9.46 0.16
C LYS A 211 -3.57 -9.92 -0.99
N ALA A 212 -2.26 -9.82 -0.83
CA ALA A 212 -1.26 -10.36 -1.75
C ALA A 212 0.00 -10.76 -0.99
N TRP A 213 0.64 -11.88 -1.35
CA TRP A 213 1.84 -12.41 -0.71
C TRP A 213 2.72 -13.18 -1.71
N TRP A 214 3.99 -13.43 -1.37
CA TRP A 214 5.00 -14.06 -2.24
C TRP A 214 6.10 -14.82 -1.50
#